data_AF-A0A3D3K797-F1
#
_entry.id   AF-A0A3D3K797-F1
#
_cell.length_a   1.000
_cell.length_b   1.000
_cell.length_c   1.000
_cell.angle_alpha   90.00
_cell.angle_beta   90.00
_cell.angle_gamma   90.00
#
_symmetry.space_group_name_H-M   'P 1'
#
loop_
_entity.id
_entity.type
_entity.pdbx_description
1 polymer ?
#
loop_
_entity_poly.entity_id
_entity_poly.type
_entity_poly.pdbx_seq_one_letter_code
_entity_poly.pdbx_strand_id
1 'polypeptide(L)'
;MNGLSVGKAFHTAITAFRNCLKRFPVAVAFIFVFTAYLIRLTATNWKGEDRLLFVIGYYLSVGIVLSLTLHLWSEEVKRRLWKIGVQLAAHTLLIADAFILYHQCSPGHSWIEIGIAHAAVILAVGLSVFFLSFLREKNDIASLNFALSTVSSYIVTQLIGFILCAGTCLLLFSLHQLFGIHISKECYIYIYFLCTIALALTLFLGLLPQGAKKYDREPHSSEFLNGILHYLFLPLTAAYLAVLYVYATRILIRWELPTGWVSWLVVTLMTMCIAIEFGLYPTRFKEGKRFDNWVARWMPVLILPLLLLMTVGIVRRFNDYGITLNRLYLATLNGWFYIVCIGLFVTKARRINWIPISFAVIFLLTSVLPVNYVSISRNYLLKEVEATMTSTY
;
A
#
# COMPACT_ATOMS: atom_id res chain seq x y z
N MET A 1 26.63 12.77 -37.50
CA MET A 1 26.51 11.60 -36.60
C MET A 1 25.53 11.97 -35.49
N ASN A 2 24.32 11.36 -35.43
CA ASN A 2 23.40 11.32 -34.26
C ASN A 2 21.99 10.75 -34.56
N GLY A 3 21.61 10.47 -35.82
CA GLY A 3 20.31 9.87 -36.14
C GLY A 3 20.16 8.38 -35.77
N LEU A 4 21.28 7.66 -35.55
CA LEU A 4 21.28 6.21 -35.33
C LEU A 4 20.98 5.77 -33.88
N SER A 5 21.01 6.67 -32.88
CA SER A 5 20.70 6.32 -31.49
C SER A 5 19.22 6.47 -31.15
N VAL A 6 18.54 7.46 -31.74
CA VAL A 6 17.11 7.72 -31.50
C VAL A 6 16.24 6.61 -32.09
N GLY A 7 16.52 6.18 -33.33
CA GLY A 7 15.79 5.08 -33.96
C GLY A 7 15.97 3.75 -33.22
N LYS A 8 17.17 3.47 -32.71
CA LYS A 8 17.42 2.29 -31.86
C LYS A 8 16.68 2.40 -30.53
N ALA A 9 16.74 3.55 -29.85
CA ALA A 9 16.02 3.76 -28.59
C ALA A 9 14.50 3.61 -28.75
N PHE A 10 13.94 4.16 -29.83
CA PHE A 10 12.52 4.05 -30.14
C PHE A 10 12.12 2.60 -30.46
N HIS A 11 12.93 1.89 -31.25
CA HIS A 11 12.69 0.48 -31.55
C HIS A 11 12.83 -0.39 -30.29
N THR A 12 13.78 -0.11 -29.41
CA THR A 12 13.92 -0.80 -28.10
C THR A 12 12.71 -0.54 -27.21
N ALA A 13 12.25 0.71 -27.13
CA ALA A 13 11.05 1.07 -26.37
C ALA A 13 9.78 0.40 -26.91
N ILE A 14 9.57 0.40 -28.23
CA ILE A 14 8.45 -0.31 -28.88
C ILE A 14 8.53 -1.81 -28.63
N THR A 15 9.73 -2.40 -28.68
CA THR A 15 9.90 -3.84 -28.45
C THR A 15 9.63 -4.19 -26.99
N ALA A 16 10.09 -3.37 -26.05
CA ALA A 16 9.79 -3.50 -24.62
C ALA A 16 8.28 -3.36 -24.34
N PHE A 17 7.62 -2.38 -24.97
CA PHE A 17 6.18 -2.17 -24.87
C PHE A 17 5.38 -3.35 -25.45
N ARG A 18 5.78 -3.86 -26.63
CA ARG A 18 5.17 -5.05 -27.24
C ARG A 18 5.35 -6.30 -26.38
N ASN A 19 6.50 -6.47 -25.76
CA ASN A 19 6.76 -7.57 -24.84
C ASN A 19 5.93 -7.43 -23.56
N CYS A 20 5.75 -6.20 -23.06
CA CYS A 20 4.86 -5.90 -21.93
C CYS A 20 3.40 -6.25 -22.25
N LEU A 21 2.89 -5.84 -23.43
CA LEU A 21 1.55 -6.17 -23.91
C LEU A 21 1.33 -7.68 -24.06
N LYS A 22 2.33 -8.41 -24.57
CA LYS A 22 2.26 -9.87 -24.70
C LYS A 22 2.30 -10.58 -23.34
N ARG A 23 3.04 -10.04 -22.37
CA ARG A 23 3.16 -10.61 -21.04
C ARG A 23 1.91 -10.30 -20.20
N PHE A 24 1.47 -9.05 -20.13
CA PHE A 24 0.39 -8.60 -19.26
C PHE A 24 -0.82 -8.01 -20.02
N PRO A 25 -1.49 -8.75 -20.92
CA PRO A 25 -2.53 -8.20 -21.76
C PRO A 25 -3.73 -7.66 -20.97
N VAL A 26 -4.14 -8.36 -19.91
CA VAL A 26 -5.31 -7.98 -19.08
C VAL A 26 -5.01 -6.75 -18.23
N ALA A 27 -3.85 -6.71 -17.56
CA ALA A 27 -3.47 -5.57 -16.72
C ALA A 27 -3.26 -4.29 -17.55
N VAL A 28 -2.66 -4.40 -18.74
CA VAL A 28 -2.53 -3.27 -19.67
C VAL A 28 -3.90 -2.77 -20.16
N ALA A 29 -4.83 -3.69 -20.48
CA ALA A 29 -6.20 -3.30 -20.82
C ALA A 29 -6.88 -2.52 -19.69
N PHE A 30 -6.77 -2.97 -18.44
CA PHE A 30 -7.29 -2.25 -17.28
C PHE A 30 -6.64 -0.86 -17.12
N ILE A 31 -5.32 -0.72 -17.32
CA ILE A 31 -4.62 0.57 -17.27
C ILE A 31 -5.19 1.55 -18.31
N PHE A 32 -5.37 1.10 -19.56
CA PHE A 32 -5.92 1.95 -20.62
C PHE A 32 -7.38 2.32 -20.37
N VAL A 33 -8.21 1.37 -19.96
CA VAL A 33 -9.63 1.63 -19.63
C VAL A 33 -9.73 2.58 -18.43
N PHE A 34 -8.90 2.41 -17.41
CA PHE A 34 -8.85 3.31 -16.25
C PHE A 34 -8.41 4.73 -16.65
N THR A 35 -7.40 4.85 -17.52
CA THR A 35 -6.96 6.15 -18.03
C THR A 35 -8.07 6.83 -18.83
N ALA A 36 -8.72 6.11 -19.75
CA ALA A 36 -9.84 6.63 -20.53
C ALA A 36 -11.03 7.05 -19.64
N TYR A 37 -11.31 6.27 -18.59
CA TYR A 37 -12.33 6.58 -17.60
C TYR A 37 -12.04 7.87 -16.83
N LEU A 38 -10.80 8.09 -16.39
CA LEU A 38 -10.37 9.32 -15.70
C LEU A 38 -10.39 10.56 -16.62
N ILE A 39 -10.01 10.38 -17.88
CA ILE A 39 -10.14 11.43 -18.91
C ILE A 39 -11.61 11.81 -19.09
N ARG A 40 -12.50 10.81 -19.23
CA ARG A 40 -13.95 11.05 -19.36
C ARG A 40 -14.51 11.77 -18.13
N LEU A 41 -14.15 11.35 -16.92
CA LEU A 41 -14.56 11.99 -15.66
C LEU A 41 -14.17 13.47 -15.61
N THR A 42 -12.95 13.78 -16.05
CA THR A 42 -12.46 15.17 -16.06
C THR A 42 -13.17 15.98 -17.15
N ALA A 43 -13.41 15.38 -18.32
CA ALA A 43 -14.18 16.02 -19.40
C ALA A 43 -15.62 16.34 -19.01
N THR A 44 -16.24 15.51 -18.17
CA THR A 44 -17.60 15.75 -17.66
C THR A 44 -17.65 16.59 -16.39
N ASN A 45 -16.54 17.15 -15.92
CA ASN A 45 -16.44 17.87 -14.64
C ASN A 45 -17.02 17.06 -13.46
N TRP A 46 -16.73 15.76 -13.43
CA TRP A 46 -17.20 14.84 -12.39
C TRP A 46 -18.74 14.76 -12.27
N LYS A 47 -19.47 15.20 -13.31
CA LYS A 47 -20.93 15.07 -13.35
C LYS A 47 -21.33 13.61 -13.58
N GLY A 48 -22.20 13.10 -12.72
CA GLY A 48 -22.75 11.75 -12.80
C GLY A 48 -23.35 11.33 -11.46
N GLU A 49 -23.80 10.07 -11.38
CA GLU A 49 -24.17 9.49 -10.09
C GLU A 49 -22.88 9.15 -9.32
N ASP A 50 -22.62 9.88 -8.24
CA ASP A 50 -21.38 9.76 -7.44
C ASP A 50 -21.05 8.30 -7.05
N ARG A 51 -22.09 7.51 -6.76
CA ARG A 51 -21.95 6.07 -6.42
C ARG A 51 -21.37 5.26 -7.57
N LEU A 52 -21.94 5.44 -8.76
CA LEU A 52 -21.53 4.73 -9.96
C LEU A 52 -20.14 5.18 -10.41
N LEU A 53 -19.83 6.47 -10.26
CA LEU A 53 -18.48 6.97 -10.52
C LEU A 53 -17.46 6.32 -9.57
N PHE A 54 -17.77 6.26 -8.29
CA PHE A 54 -16.89 5.69 -7.28
C PHE A 54 -16.67 4.17 -7.46
N VAL A 55 -17.74 3.41 -7.71
CA VAL A 55 -17.69 1.95 -7.93
C VAL A 55 -16.86 1.60 -9.16
N ILE A 56 -17.03 2.32 -10.27
CA ILE A 56 -16.26 2.07 -11.50
C ILE A 56 -14.78 2.40 -11.30
N GLY A 57 -14.47 3.53 -10.64
CA GLY A 57 -13.09 3.89 -10.30
C GLY A 57 -12.41 2.84 -9.41
N TYR A 58 -13.14 2.33 -8.41
CA TYR A 58 -12.68 1.24 -7.54
C TYR A 58 -12.43 -0.05 -8.33
N TYR A 59 -13.40 -0.51 -9.12
CA TYR A 59 -13.28 -1.74 -9.90
C TYR A 59 -12.07 -1.71 -10.85
N LEU A 60 -11.87 -0.59 -11.55
CA LEU A 60 -10.76 -0.43 -12.48
C LEU A 60 -9.41 -0.36 -11.77
N SER A 61 -9.30 0.38 -10.66
CA SER A 61 -8.05 0.48 -9.90
C SER A 61 -7.63 -0.84 -9.26
N VAL A 62 -8.56 -1.53 -8.57
CA VAL A 62 -8.30 -2.87 -8.01
C VAL A 62 -8.06 -3.90 -9.12
N GLY A 63 -8.77 -3.79 -10.24
CA GLY A 63 -8.59 -4.65 -11.41
C GLY A 63 -7.16 -4.64 -11.96
N ILE A 64 -6.49 -3.47 -12.00
CA ILE A 64 -5.08 -3.37 -12.41
C ILE A 64 -4.19 -4.21 -11.48
N VAL A 65 -4.32 -4.00 -10.17
CA VAL A 65 -3.46 -4.64 -9.16
C VAL A 65 -3.75 -6.15 -9.09
N LEU A 66 -5.03 -6.53 -9.10
CA LEU A 66 -5.47 -7.93 -9.08
C LEU A 66 -4.99 -8.68 -10.32
N SER A 67 -5.14 -8.08 -11.51
CA SER A 67 -4.68 -8.67 -12.76
C SER A 67 -3.17 -8.88 -12.77
N LEU A 68 -2.41 -7.92 -12.23
CA LEU A 68 -0.97 -8.03 -12.06
C LEU A 68 -0.60 -9.19 -11.12
N THR A 69 -1.21 -9.24 -9.92
CA THR A 69 -0.99 -10.31 -8.93
C THR A 69 -1.29 -11.69 -9.52
N LEU A 70 -2.45 -11.85 -10.16
CA LEU A 70 -2.88 -13.12 -10.73
C LEU A 70 -1.97 -13.56 -11.88
N HIS A 71 -1.46 -12.62 -12.69
CA HIS A 71 -0.51 -12.95 -13.74
C HIS A 71 0.80 -13.46 -13.15
N LEU A 72 1.38 -12.74 -12.17
CA LEU A 72 2.63 -13.15 -11.50
C LEU A 72 2.49 -14.51 -10.82
N TRP A 73 1.35 -14.78 -10.18
CA TRP A 73 1.06 -16.11 -9.63
C TRP A 73 0.88 -17.17 -10.71
N SER A 74 0.27 -16.83 -11.83
CA SER A 74 0.09 -17.76 -12.95
C SER A 74 1.41 -18.18 -13.60
N GLU A 75 2.47 -17.37 -13.49
CA GLU A 75 3.83 -17.74 -13.93
C GLU A 75 4.37 -18.94 -13.13
N GLU A 76 3.98 -19.09 -11.85
CA GLU A 76 4.47 -20.12 -10.91
C GLU A 76 3.72 -21.46 -11.01
N VAL A 77 2.50 -21.43 -11.53
CA VAL A 77 1.62 -22.61 -11.58
C VAL A 77 1.89 -23.40 -12.86
N LYS A 78 2.03 -24.73 -12.77
CA LYS A 78 2.23 -25.58 -13.97
C LYS A 78 0.93 -25.92 -14.71
N ARG A 79 -0.21 -26.04 -14.00
CA ARG A 79 -1.49 -26.51 -14.57
C ARG A 79 -2.29 -25.37 -15.20
N ARG A 80 -2.49 -25.41 -16.53
CA ARG A 80 -3.18 -24.36 -17.32
C ARG A 80 -4.66 -24.15 -16.93
N LEU A 81 -5.42 -25.23 -16.72
CA LEU A 81 -6.84 -25.15 -16.36
C LEU A 81 -7.06 -24.49 -14.99
N TRP A 82 -6.15 -24.76 -14.04
CA TRP A 82 -6.18 -24.15 -12.71
C TRP A 82 -5.92 -22.64 -12.77
N LYS A 83 -5.01 -22.18 -13.66
CA LYS A 83 -4.75 -20.75 -13.87
C LYS A 83 -6.01 -20.02 -14.32
N ILE A 84 -6.68 -20.58 -15.33
CA ILE A 84 -7.89 -19.98 -15.92
C ILE A 84 -9.02 -19.98 -14.88
N GLY A 85 -9.20 -21.08 -14.15
CA GLY A 85 -10.22 -21.17 -13.10
C GLY A 85 -10.03 -20.14 -11.99
N VAL A 86 -8.80 -19.97 -11.48
CA VAL A 86 -8.51 -18.98 -10.43
C VAL A 86 -8.60 -17.54 -10.96
N GLN A 87 -8.17 -17.28 -12.19
CA GLN A 87 -8.32 -15.96 -12.81
C GLN A 87 -9.79 -15.58 -12.98
N LEU A 88 -10.62 -16.48 -13.50
CA LEU A 88 -12.05 -16.26 -13.64
C LEU A 88 -12.70 -16.06 -12.27
N ALA A 89 -12.46 -16.96 -11.32
CA ALA A 89 -13.02 -16.87 -9.97
C ALA A 89 -12.66 -15.54 -9.28
N ALA A 90 -11.41 -15.09 -9.39
CA ALA A 90 -10.96 -13.85 -8.76
C ALA A 90 -11.58 -12.59 -9.40
N HIS A 91 -11.73 -12.55 -10.74
CA HIS A 91 -12.42 -11.44 -11.39
C HIS A 91 -13.93 -11.48 -11.14
N THR A 92 -14.55 -12.66 -11.10
CA THR A 92 -15.94 -12.82 -10.70
C THR A 92 -16.17 -12.35 -9.27
N LEU A 93 -15.26 -12.66 -8.35
CA LEU A 93 -15.31 -12.19 -6.97
C LEU A 93 -15.19 -10.65 -6.92
N LEU A 94 -14.31 -10.04 -7.71
CA LEU A 94 -14.18 -8.58 -7.79
C LEU A 94 -15.45 -7.92 -8.35
N ILE A 95 -16.11 -8.53 -9.34
CA ILE A 95 -17.38 -8.05 -9.87
C ILE A 95 -18.48 -8.18 -8.82
N ALA A 96 -18.54 -9.31 -8.11
CA ALA A 96 -19.49 -9.52 -7.02
C ALA A 96 -19.29 -8.51 -5.89
N ASP A 97 -18.04 -8.22 -5.52
CA ASP A 97 -17.67 -7.19 -4.54
C ASP A 97 -18.14 -5.81 -5.00
N ALA A 98 -17.84 -5.41 -6.24
CA ALA A 98 -18.30 -4.14 -6.81
C ALA A 98 -19.84 -4.01 -6.83
N PHE A 99 -20.55 -5.11 -7.08
CA PHE A 99 -22.02 -5.15 -7.09
C PHE A 99 -22.61 -5.03 -5.66
N ILE A 100 -22.06 -5.78 -4.71
CA ILE A 100 -22.41 -5.67 -3.29
C ILE A 100 -22.18 -4.23 -2.81
N LEU A 101 -21.07 -3.62 -3.23
CA LEU A 101 -20.73 -2.26 -2.86
C LEU A 101 -21.71 -1.23 -3.43
N TYR A 102 -22.10 -1.37 -4.71
CA TYR A 102 -23.11 -0.53 -5.32
C TYR A 102 -24.44 -0.57 -4.55
N HIS A 103 -24.84 -1.75 -4.07
CA HIS A 103 -26.09 -1.93 -3.33
C HIS A 103 -26.00 -1.47 -1.86
N GLN A 104 -24.84 -1.65 -1.20
CA GLN A 104 -24.62 -1.17 0.17
C GLN A 104 -24.40 0.33 0.26
N CYS A 105 -23.96 0.97 -0.84
CA CYS A 105 -23.86 2.41 -0.99
C CYS A 105 -25.27 3.02 -1.13
N SER A 106 -26.10 2.91 -0.09
CA SER A 106 -27.40 3.59 0.04
C SER A 106 -27.24 4.97 0.70
N PRO A 107 -28.19 5.92 0.57
CA PRO A 107 -28.06 7.33 0.99
C PRO A 107 -28.12 7.55 2.51
N GLY A 108 -27.38 6.73 3.27
CA GLY A 108 -27.30 6.78 4.73
C GLY A 108 -26.05 6.12 5.31
N HIS A 109 -25.13 5.59 4.48
CA HIS A 109 -23.82 5.12 4.93
C HIS A 109 -22.76 6.19 4.68
N SER A 110 -21.82 6.36 5.61
CA SER A 110 -20.80 7.39 5.50
C SER A 110 -19.81 7.02 4.39
N TRP A 111 -19.58 7.94 3.44
CA TRP A 111 -18.57 7.82 2.37
C TRP A 111 -17.17 7.40 2.86
N ILE A 112 -16.88 7.68 4.13
CA ILE A 112 -15.62 7.33 4.80
C ILE A 112 -15.49 5.81 4.98
N GLU A 113 -16.59 5.09 5.24
CA GLU A 113 -16.62 3.63 5.46
C GLU A 113 -16.17 2.89 4.21
N ILE A 114 -16.72 3.31 3.07
CA ILE A 114 -16.46 2.71 1.77
C ILE A 114 -15.03 3.08 1.31
N GLY A 115 -14.58 4.32 1.58
CA GLY A 115 -13.21 4.74 1.30
C GLY A 115 -12.15 3.95 2.06
N ILE A 116 -12.37 3.63 3.34
CA ILE A 116 -11.45 2.82 4.16
C ILE A 116 -11.42 1.38 3.67
N ALA A 117 -12.58 0.78 3.38
CA ALA A 117 -12.67 -0.57 2.81
C ALA A 117 -11.95 -0.67 1.46
N HIS A 118 -12.07 0.34 0.61
CA HIS A 118 -11.36 0.39 -0.66
C HIS A 118 -9.85 0.52 -0.51
N ALA A 119 -9.40 1.39 0.39
CA ALA A 119 -7.98 1.49 0.72
C ALA A 119 -7.46 0.14 1.23
N ALA A 120 -8.26 -0.59 2.01
CA ALA A 120 -7.93 -1.92 2.51
C ALA A 120 -7.81 -2.98 1.42
N VAL A 121 -8.75 -3.04 0.49
CA VAL A 121 -8.67 -4.00 -0.62
C VAL A 121 -7.50 -3.66 -1.55
N ILE A 122 -7.30 -2.38 -1.90
CA ILE A 122 -6.18 -1.95 -2.74
C ILE A 122 -4.84 -2.29 -2.05
N LEU A 123 -4.71 -2.01 -0.75
CA LEU A 123 -3.50 -2.32 0.01
C LEU A 123 -3.29 -3.84 0.14
N ALA A 124 -4.33 -4.61 0.43
CA ALA A 124 -4.22 -6.07 0.56
C ALA A 124 -3.84 -6.72 -0.78
N VAL A 125 -4.51 -6.33 -1.86
CA VAL A 125 -4.21 -6.83 -3.22
C VAL A 125 -2.83 -6.33 -3.68
N GLY A 126 -2.46 -5.09 -3.36
CA GLY A 126 -1.13 -4.53 -3.64
C GLY A 126 -0.02 -5.26 -2.90
N LEU A 127 -0.21 -5.55 -1.61
CA LEU A 127 0.72 -6.37 -0.83
C LEU A 127 0.82 -7.79 -1.39
N SER A 128 -0.29 -8.35 -1.87
CA SER A 128 -0.29 -9.69 -2.48
C SER A 128 0.58 -9.79 -3.74
N VAL A 129 0.79 -8.71 -4.51
CA VAL A 129 1.72 -8.66 -5.67
C VAL A 129 3.11 -9.14 -5.27
N PHE A 130 3.57 -8.77 -4.07
CA PHE A 130 4.92 -9.04 -3.60
C PHE A 130 5.11 -10.47 -3.07
N PHE A 131 4.06 -11.07 -2.50
CA PHE A 131 4.18 -12.33 -1.75
C PHE A 131 3.47 -13.52 -2.41
N LEU A 132 2.39 -13.31 -3.17
CA LEU A 132 1.61 -14.39 -3.76
C LEU A 132 2.43 -15.20 -4.77
N SER A 133 3.31 -14.53 -5.50
CA SER A 133 4.24 -15.17 -6.44
C SER A 133 5.34 -15.99 -5.76
N PHE A 134 5.56 -15.85 -4.45
CA PHE A 134 6.63 -16.53 -3.72
C PHE A 134 6.14 -17.49 -2.64
N LEU A 135 4.83 -17.72 -2.53
CA LEU A 135 4.24 -18.63 -1.53
C LEU A 135 4.79 -20.07 -1.58
N ARG A 136 5.41 -20.47 -2.70
CA ARG A 136 5.98 -21.80 -2.90
C ARG A 136 7.49 -21.87 -2.70
N GLU A 137 8.17 -20.73 -2.67
CA GLU A 137 9.62 -20.65 -2.55
C GLU A 137 10.01 -20.63 -1.06
N LYS A 138 10.87 -21.55 -0.62
CA LYS A 138 11.26 -21.67 0.80
C LYS A 138 12.27 -20.60 1.25
N ASN A 139 12.78 -19.78 0.31
CA ASN A 139 13.86 -18.82 0.55
C ASN A 139 13.31 -17.38 0.51
N ASP A 140 13.19 -16.77 1.70
CA ASP A 140 12.66 -15.41 1.86
C ASP A 140 13.55 -14.31 1.23
N ILE A 141 14.80 -14.64 0.85
CA ILE A 141 15.73 -13.69 0.20
C ILE A 141 15.29 -13.41 -1.25
N ALA A 142 14.77 -14.41 -1.96
CA ALA A 142 14.34 -14.24 -3.36
C ALA A 142 13.10 -13.34 -3.47
N SER A 143 12.13 -13.52 -2.57
CA SER A 143 10.96 -12.65 -2.48
C SER A 143 11.33 -11.22 -2.10
N LEU A 144 12.31 -11.04 -1.21
CA LEU A 144 12.79 -9.72 -0.83
C LEU A 144 13.48 -9.01 -1.99
N ASN A 145 14.39 -9.70 -2.69
CA ASN A 145 15.07 -9.16 -3.87
C ASN A 145 14.05 -8.75 -4.94
N PHE A 146 13.04 -9.60 -5.17
CA PHE A 146 11.95 -9.28 -6.08
C PHE A 146 11.14 -8.07 -5.61
N ALA A 147 10.82 -7.98 -4.32
CA ALA A 147 10.07 -6.85 -3.77
C ALA A 147 10.85 -5.53 -3.88
N LEU A 148 12.14 -5.54 -3.54
CA LEU A 148 13.02 -4.38 -3.69
C LEU A 148 13.17 -3.96 -5.16
N SER A 149 13.37 -4.92 -6.07
CA SER A 149 13.40 -4.64 -7.50
C SER A 149 12.07 -4.08 -8.01
N THR A 150 10.95 -4.61 -7.54
CA THR A 150 9.60 -4.14 -7.92
C THR A 150 9.35 -2.72 -7.41
N VAL A 151 9.67 -2.42 -6.15
CA VAL A 151 9.57 -1.07 -5.58
C VAL A 151 10.49 -0.09 -6.31
N SER A 152 11.74 -0.48 -6.58
CA SER A 152 12.68 0.34 -7.33
C SER A 152 12.18 0.63 -8.74
N SER A 153 11.68 -0.39 -9.46
CA SER A 153 11.09 -0.21 -10.79
C SER A 153 9.90 0.74 -10.73
N TYR A 154 9.01 0.59 -9.75
CA TYR A 154 7.86 1.49 -9.57
C TYR A 154 8.29 2.95 -9.35
N ILE A 155 9.25 3.19 -8.44
CA ILE A 155 9.77 4.54 -8.16
C ILE A 155 10.39 5.14 -9.43
N VAL A 156 11.25 4.40 -10.13
CA VAL A 156 11.91 4.88 -11.34
C VAL A 156 10.90 5.23 -12.42
N THR A 157 9.89 4.39 -12.65
CA THR A 157 8.86 4.66 -13.67
C THR A 157 7.96 5.82 -13.30
N GLN A 158 7.61 5.98 -12.02
CA GLN A 158 6.86 7.15 -11.57
C GLN A 158 7.68 8.43 -11.75
N LEU A 159 8.98 8.43 -11.41
CA LEU A 159 9.86 9.57 -11.64
C LEU A 159 9.92 9.93 -13.13
N ILE A 160 10.08 8.95 -14.01
CA ILE A 160 10.05 9.17 -15.46
C ILE A 160 8.71 9.79 -15.90
N GLY A 161 7.58 9.26 -15.39
CA GLY A 161 6.25 9.80 -15.67
C GLY A 161 6.07 11.24 -15.20
N PHE A 162 6.54 11.57 -14.00
CA PHE A 162 6.48 12.93 -13.45
C PHE A 162 7.38 13.90 -14.23
N ILE A 163 8.61 13.50 -14.57
CA ILE A 163 9.53 14.33 -15.36
C ILE A 163 8.91 14.63 -16.73
N LEU A 164 8.35 13.62 -17.40
CA LEU A 164 7.70 13.82 -18.70
C LEU A 164 6.45 14.69 -18.60
N CYS A 165 5.63 14.49 -17.56
CA CYS A 165 4.47 15.33 -17.28
C CYS A 165 4.90 16.78 -17.05
N ALA A 166 5.89 17.02 -16.19
CA ALA A 166 6.40 18.35 -15.89
C ALA A 166 6.97 19.03 -17.15
N GLY A 167 7.76 18.30 -17.95
CA GLY A 167 8.30 18.80 -19.21
C GLY A 167 7.21 19.19 -20.20
N THR A 168 6.16 18.37 -20.32
CA THR A 168 5.05 18.62 -21.26
C THR A 168 4.14 19.75 -20.77
N CYS A 169 3.86 19.83 -19.46
CA CYS A 169 3.12 20.94 -18.86
C CYS A 169 3.88 22.26 -18.99
N LEU A 170 5.20 22.27 -18.78
CA LEU A 170 6.03 23.46 -19.00
C LEU A 170 6.02 23.88 -20.48
N LEU A 171 6.08 22.93 -21.41
CA LEU A 171 5.99 23.22 -22.84
C LEU A 171 4.66 23.87 -23.20
N LEU A 172 3.53 23.32 -22.70
CA LEU A 172 2.21 23.93 -22.90
C LEU A 172 2.11 25.33 -22.28
N PHE A 173 2.68 25.50 -21.09
CA PHE A 173 2.73 26.82 -20.45
C PHE A 173 3.55 27.82 -21.28
N SER A 174 4.68 27.40 -21.84
CA SER A 174 5.47 28.23 -22.76
C SER A 174 4.68 28.57 -24.03
N LEU A 175 3.92 27.63 -24.59
CA LEU A 175 3.06 27.93 -25.75
C LEU A 175 2.00 28.98 -25.43
N HIS A 176 1.43 28.90 -24.23
CA HIS A 176 0.47 29.89 -23.76
C HIS A 176 1.11 31.29 -23.64
N GLN A 177 2.33 31.39 -23.10
CA GLN A 177 3.03 32.66 -22.91
C GLN A 177 3.62 33.24 -24.21
N LEU A 178 4.22 32.41 -25.07
CA LEU A 178 4.91 32.87 -26.28
C LEU A 178 3.97 33.14 -27.45
N PHE A 179 2.91 32.33 -27.60
CA PHE A 179 2.01 32.38 -28.75
C PHE A 179 0.59 32.84 -28.38
N GLY A 180 0.32 33.14 -27.10
CA GLY A 180 -1.00 33.54 -26.62
C GLY A 180 -2.06 32.44 -26.75
N ILE A 181 -1.67 31.18 -26.97
CA ILE A 181 -2.62 30.06 -27.15
C ILE A 181 -3.27 29.73 -25.81
N HIS A 182 -4.56 30.02 -25.65
CA HIS A 182 -5.30 29.67 -24.43
C HIS A 182 -5.54 28.15 -24.35
N ILE A 183 -4.79 27.48 -23.47
CA ILE A 183 -4.92 26.06 -23.19
C ILE A 183 -5.74 25.87 -21.91
N SER A 184 -6.74 25.00 -21.96
CA SER A 184 -7.65 24.75 -20.84
C SER A 184 -6.96 23.95 -19.72
N LYS A 185 -7.43 24.12 -18.47
CA LYS A 185 -6.85 23.45 -17.29
C LYS A 185 -7.01 21.93 -17.34
N GLU A 186 -8.08 21.45 -17.98
CA GLU A 186 -8.36 20.02 -18.17
C GLU A 186 -7.28 19.35 -19.02
N CYS A 187 -6.67 20.07 -19.96
CA CYS A 187 -5.57 19.55 -20.79
C CYS A 187 -4.36 19.13 -19.94
N TYR A 188 -4.00 19.93 -18.93
CA TYR A 188 -2.93 19.59 -17.99
C TYR A 188 -3.25 18.32 -17.19
N ILE A 189 -4.52 18.12 -16.82
CA ILE A 189 -4.98 16.93 -16.10
C ILE A 189 -4.95 15.70 -17.02
N TYR A 190 -5.33 15.83 -18.30
CA TYR A 190 -5.23 14.74 -19.26
C TYR A 190 -3.78 14.28 -19.46
N ILE A 191 -2.84 15.22 -19.58
CA ILE A 191 -1.40 14.92 -19.68
C ILE A 191 -0.92 14.21 -18.42
N TYR A 192 -1.35 14.66 -17.24
CA TYR A 192 -1.03 14.01 -15.98
C TYR A 192 -1.45 12.53 -15.98
N PHE A 193 -2.70 12.22 -16.37
CA PHE A 193 -3.16 10.83 -16.44
C PHE A 193 -2.43 10.01 -17.51
N LEU A 194 -2.16 10.57 -18.68
CA LEU A 194 -1.42 9.87 -19.73
C LEU A 194 0.02 9.55 -19.33
N CYS A 195 0.71 10.50 -18.71
CA CYS A 195 2.11 10.33 -18.32
C CYS A 195 2.27 9.44 -17.07
N THR A 196 1.44 9.63 -16.04
CA THR A 196 1.62 8.95 -14.74
C THR A 196 0.85 7.65 -14.61
N ILE A 197 -0.29 7.50 -15.30
CA ILE A 197 -1.08 6.26 -15.23
C ILE A 197 -0.77 5.40 -16.45
N ALA A 198 -1.05 5.87 -17.66
CA ALA A 198 -0.86 5.03 -18.85
C ALA A 198 0.62 4.69 -19.09
N LEU A 199 1.49 5.70 -19.20
CA LEU A 199 2.89 5.48 -19.52
C LEU A 199 3.65 4.84 -18.34
N ALA A 200 3.64 5.47 -17.16
CA ALA A 200 4.46 4.99 -16.06
C ALA A 200 4.05 3.60 -15.55
N LEU A 201 2.75 3.28 -15.44
CA LEU A 201 2.32 1.93 -15.07
C LEU A 201 2.65 0.89 -16.15
N THR A 202 2.54 1.24 -17.44
CA THR A 202 2.91 0.29 -18.50
C THR A 202 4.41 0.04 -18.53
N LEU A 203 5.24 1.07 -18.32
CA LEU A 203 6.68 0.91 -18.15
C LEU A 203 7.02 0.06 -16.92
N PHE A 204 6.28 0.25 -15.81
CA PHE A 204 6.44 -0.54 -14.60
C PHE A 204 6.23 -2.03 -14.87
N LEU A 205 5.13 -2.39 -15.54
CA LEU A 205 4.85 -3.77 -15.95
C LEU A 205 5.97 -4.35 -16.84
N GLY A 206 6.55 -3.53 -17.73
CA GLY A 206 7.65 -3.93 -18.61
C GLY A 206 8.98 -4.18 -17.88
N LEU A 207 9.23 -3.47 -16.78
CA LEU A 207 10.45 -3.56 -15.97
C LEU A 207 10.42 -4.66 -14.90
N LEU A 208 9.29 -5.36 -14.73
CA LEU A 208 9.20 -6.48 -13.79
C LEU A 208 10.13 -7.62 -14.19
N PRO A 209 10.96 -8.16 -13.28
CA PRO A 209 11.93 -9.21 -13.61
C PRO A 209 11.26 -10.49 -14.12
N GLN A 210 11.98 -11.25 -14.97
CA GLN A 210 11.48 -12.43 -15.69
C GLN A 210 12.38 -13.65 -15.47
N GLY A 211 11.77 -14.85 -15.44
CA GLY A 211 12.47 -16.13 -15.53
C GLY A 211 13.55 -16.32 -14.46
N ALA A 212 14.75 -16.70 -14.86
CA ALA A 212 15.87 -16.96 -13.93
C ALA A 212 16.25 -15.75 -13.05
N LYS A 213 16.03 -14.51 -13.52
CA LYS A 213 16.30 -13.27 -12.73
C LYS A 213 15.27 -13.03 -11.61
N LYS A 214 14.13 -13.70 -11.63
CA LYS A 214 13.11 -13.65 -10.56
C LYS A 214 13.56 -14.39 -9.30
N TYR A 215 14.40 -15.42 -9.48
CA TYR A 215 14.95 -16.25 -8.41
C TYR A 215 16.42 -15.93 -8.16
N ASP A 216 16.86 -14.71 -8.49
CA ASP A 216 18.24 -14.33 -8.26
C ASP A 216 18.53 -14.37 -6.75
N ARG A 217 19.43 -15.29 -6.38
CA ARG A 217 19.77 -15.60 -4.99
C ARG A 217 20.86 -14.67 -4.48
N GLU A 218 21.42 -13.82 -5.34
CA GLU A 218 22.41 -12.85 -4.93
C GLU A 218 21.74 -11.62 -4.31
N PRO A 219 22.10 -11.23 -3.08
CA PRO A 219 21.54 -10.05 -2.43
C PRO A 219 22.00 -8.79 -3.15
N HIS A 220 21.10 -8.22 -3.95
CA HIS A 220 21.20 -6.85 -4.45
C HIS A 220 20.82 -5.87 -3.34
N SER A 221 21.69 -5.74 -2.34
CA SER A 221 21.67 -4.59 -1.43
C SER A 221 22.06 -3.36 -2.26
N SER A 222 21.11 -2.49 -2.60
CA SER A 222 21.51 -1.18 -3.13
C SER A 222 22.22 -0.43 -2.02
N GLU A 223 23.46 -0.01 -2.26
CA GLU A 223 24.26 0.77 -1.29
C GLU A 223 23.49 2.00 -0.82
N PHE A 224 22.66 2.56 -1.70
CA PHE A 224 21.72 3.64 -1.42
C PHE A 224 20.70 3.31 -0.32
N LEU A 225 20.01 2.17 -0.41
CA LEU A 225 19.01 1.77 0.59
C LEU A 225 19.70 1.45 1.92
N ASN A 226 20.88 0.83 1.89
CA ASN A 226 21.68 0.60 3.09
C ASN A 226 22.11 1.91 3.77
N GLY A 227 22.53 2.90 2.97
CA GLY A 227 22.88 4.24 3.45
C GLY A 227 21.68 4.96 4.06
N ILE A 228 20.53 4.96 3.38
CA ILE A 228 19.29 5.55 3.90
C ILE A 228 18.89 4.88 5.22
N LEU A 229 18.94 3.55 5.31
CA LEU A 229 18.58 2.84 6.53
C LEU A 229 19.47 3.28 7.71
N HIS A 230 20.79 3.26 7.52
CA HIS A 230 21.72 3.52 8.60
C HIS A 230 21.83 4.99 8.99
N TYR A 231 21.77 5.91 8.02
CA TYR A 231 21.98 7.34 8.27
C TYR A 231 20.70 8.15 8.44
N LEU A 232 19.55 7.67 7.93
CA LEU A 232 18.27 8.36 8.08
C LEU A 232 17.34 7.61 9.03
N PHE A 233 17.02 6.34 8.75
CA PHE A 233 15.97 5.63 9.49
C PHE A 233 16.38 5.23 10.90
N LEU A 234 17.60 4.72 11.11
CA LEU A 234 18.10 4.34 12.44
C LEU A 234 18.16 5.52 13.41
N PRO A 235 18.84 6.65 13.11
CA PRO A 235 18.89 7.78 14.03
C PRO A 235 17.52 8.41 14.26
N LEU A 236 16.66 8.45 13.24
CA LEU A 236 15.28 8.93 13.39
C LEU A 236 14.48 8.05 14.35
N THR A 237 14.58 6.73 14.24
CA THR A 237 13.92 5.77 15.14
C THR A 237 14.43 5.90 16.57
N ALA A 238 15.75 6.09 16.74
CA ALA A 238 16.34 6.35 18.05
C ALA A 238 15.82 7.66 18.67
N ALA A 239 15.67 8.72 17.89
CA ALA A 239 15.09 9.98 18.34
C ALA A 239 13.61 9.82 18.76
N TYR A 240 12.80 9.10 17.96
CA TYR A 240 11.41 8.80 18.33
C TYR A 240 11.31 7.97 19.62
N LEU A 241 12.15 6.95 19.76
CA LEU A 241 12.24 6.17 21.00
C LEU A 241 12.58 7.07 22.18
N ALA A 242 13.60 7.93 22.06
CA ALA A 242 14.00 8.84 23.13
C ALA A 242 12.85 9.75 23.57
N VAL A 243 12.16 10.41 22.63
CA VAL A 243 11.01 11.29 22.93
C VAL A 243 9.90 10.51 23.63
N LEU A 244 9.57 9.31 23.15
CA LEU A 244 8.50 8.53 23.74
C LEU A 244 8.86 7.94 25.11
N TYR A 245 10.11 7.58 25.36
CA TYR A 245 10.57 7.13 26.67
C TYR A 245 10.61 8.28 27.70
N VAL A 246 11.02 9.49 27.28
CA VAL A 246 10.90 10.71 28.11
C VAL A 246 9.44 10.99 28.43
N TYR A 247 8.54 10.81 27.46
CA TYR A 247 7.12 10.98 27.69
C TYR A 247 6.52 9.89 28.60
N ALA A 248 6.95 8.63 28.44
CA ALA A 248 6.55 7.53 29.30
C ALA A 248 7.00 7.76 30.75
N THR A 249 8.24 8.22 30.96
CA THR A 249 8.74 8.59 32.31
C THR A 249 7.99 9.78 32.88
N ARG A 250 7.67 10.80 32.08
CA ARG A 250 6.81 11.92 32.50
C ARG A 250 5.44 11.43 33.01
N ILE A 251 4.81 10.49 32.31
CA ILE A 251 3.53 9.88 32.72
C ILE A 251 3.67 9.15 34.05
N LEU A 252 4.71 8.32 34.19
CA LEU A 252 4.94 7.56 35.42
C LEU A 252 5.18 8.47 36.63
N ILE A 253 5.89 9.59 36.44
CA ILE A 253 6.16 10.56 37.52
C ILE A 253 4.90 11.36 37.86
N ARG A 254 4.19 11.88 36.85
CA ARG A 254 3.04 12.76 37.07
C ARG A 254 1.74 12.03 37.36
N TRP A 255 1.72 10.70 37.21
CA TRP A 255 0.49 9.89 37.20
C TRP A 255 -0.59 10.45 36.26
N GLU A 256 -0.15 11.12 35.19
CA GLU A 256 -1.00 11.68 34.15
C GLU A 256 -1.23 10.61 33.09
N LEU A 257 -2.46 10.45 32.65
CA LEU A 257 -2.80 9.45 31.64
C LEU A 257 -2.34 9.89 30.23
N PRO A 258 -1.96 8.94 29.36
CA PRO A 258 -1.40 9.24 28.04
C PRO A 258 -2.36 10.00 27.13
N THR A 259 -1.80 10.97 26.41
CA THR A 259 -2.53 11.75 25.39
C THR A 259 -2.73 10.92 24.11
N GLY A 260 -3.71 11.31 23.29
CA GLY A 260 -4.00 10.61 22.02
C GLY A 260 -2.90 10.67 20.98
N TRP A 261 -2.02 11.66 21.08
CA TRP A 261 -0.88 11.81 20.18
C TRP A 261 0.12 10.66 20.31
N VAL A 262 0.21 10.06 21.50
CA VAL A 262 1.06 8.90 21.78
C VAL A 262 0.77 7.77 20.82
N SER A 263 -0.51 7.48 20.54
CA SER A 263 -0.89 6.41 19.64
C SER A 263 -0.36 6.66 18.22
N TRP A 264 -0.44 7.88 17.71
CA TRP A 264 0.12 8.23 16.39
C TRP A 264 1.64 8.08 16.35
N LEU A 265 2.33 8.57 17.39
CA LEU A 265 3.78 8.43 17.52
C LEU A 265 4.22 6.96 17.56
N VAL A 266 3.51 6.10 18.31
CA VAL A 266 3.80 4.67 18.40
C VAL A 266 3.54 3.96 17.07
N VAL A 267 2.47 4.32 16.34
CA VAL A 267 2.17 3.79 15.00
C VAL A 267 3.29 4.16 14.00
N THR A 268 3.73 5.41 13.99
CA THR A 268 4.85 5.87 13.14
C THR A 268 6.13 5.12 13.49
N LEU A 269 6.45 5.00 14.79
CA LEU A 269 7.62 4.28 15.27
C LEU A 269 7.60 2.81 14.83
N MET A 270 6.46 2.13 14.95
CA MET A 270 6.34 0.73 14.55
C MET A 270 6.43 0.54 13.03
N THR A 271 5.89 1.50 12.27
CA THR A 271 6.03 1.50 10.81
C THR A 271 7.48 1.66 10.38
N MET A 272 8.22 2.58 11.02
CA MET A 272 9.67 2.75 10.83
C MET A 272 10.43 1.48 11.23
N CYS A 273 10.05 0.85 12.34
CA CYS A 273 10.64 -0.42 12.80
C CYS A 273 10.51 -1.50 11.73
N ILE A 274 9.30 -1.75 11.22
CA ILE A 274 9.06 -2.74 10.16
C ILE A 274 9.86 -2.40 8.90
N ALA A 275 9.90 -1.14 8.49
CA ALA A 275 10.68 -0.70 7.32
C ALA A 275 12.18 -0.96 7.48
N ILE A 276 12.74 -0.68 8.66
CA ILE A 276 14.14 -0.96 8.99
C ILE A 276 14.40 -2.46 8.95
N GLU A 277 13.55 -3.28 9.58
CA GLU A 277 13.76 -4.73 9.58
C GLU A 277 13.71 -5.34 8.18
N PHE A 278 12.75 -4.89 7.37
CA PHE A 278 12.62 -5.31 5.98
C PHE A 278 13.85 -4.92 5.16
N GLY A 279 14.35 -3.70 5.36
CA GLY A 279 15.51 -3.18 4.65
C GLY A 279 16.86 -3.73 5.13
N LEU A 280 16.99 -4.12 6.40
CA LEU A 280 18.21 -4.65 7.01
C LEU A 280 18.34 -6.18 6.85
N TYR A 281 17.29 -6.85 6.41
CA TYR A 281 17.32 -8.29 6.11
C TYR A 281 18.40 -8.72 5.10
N PRO A 282 18.58 -8.06 3.93
CA PRO A 282 19.56 -8.49 2.94
C PRO A 282 21.01 -8.19 3.38
N THR A 283 21.24 -7.12 4.15
CA THR A 283 22.58 -6.76 4.67
C THR A 283 23.03 -7.71 5.77
N ARG A 284 22.11 -8.21 6.60
CA ARG A 284 22.38 -9.24 7.61
C ARG A 284 22.93 -10.54 7.03
N PHE A 285 22.44 -10.97 5.87
CA PHE A 285 22.94 -12.18 5.20
C PHE A 285 24.27 -11.96 4.46
N LYS A 286 24.55 -10.75 3.98
CA LYS A 286 25.74 -10.44 3.18
C LYS A 286 26.96 -10.05 4.02
N GLU A 287 26.77 -9.24 5.06
CA GLU A 287 27.89 -8.62 5.81
C GLU A 287 28.02 -9.09 7.25
N GLY A 288 27.00 -9.74 7.83
CA GLY A 288 27.09 -10.33 9.18
C GLY A 288 27.47 -9.35 10.29
N LYS A 289 27.25 -8.04 10.10
CA LYS A 289 27.59 -7.01 11.10
C LYS A 289 26.82 -7.26 12.41
N ARG A 290 27.54 -7.30 13.53
CA ARG A 290 26.97 -7.55 14.87
C ARG A 290 25.93 -6.49 15.27
N PHE A 291 26.12 -5.24 14.82
CA PHE A 291 25.22 -4.13 15.09
C PHE A 291 23.85 -4.34 14.44
N ASP A 292 23.81 -4.71 13.16
CA ASP A 292 22.57 -4.97 12.43
C ASP A 292 21.76 -6.11 13.06
N ASN A 293 22.44 -7.16 13.51
CA ASN A 293 21.83 -8.29 14.23
C ASN A 293 21.31 -7.90 15.63
N TRP A 294 21.99 -6.97 16.30
CA TRP A 294 21.55 -6.45 17.59
C TRP A 294 20.32 -5.54 17.44
N VAL A 295 20.34 -4.60 16.49
CA VAL A 295 19.25 -3.63 16.26
C VAL A 295 17.94 -4.35 15.96
N ALA A 296 17.84 -5.14 14.90
CA ALA A 296 16.58 -5.85 14.61
C ALA A 296 16.36 -7.12 15.46
N ARG A 297 16.92 -7.18 16.68
CA ARG A 297 16.48 -8.09 17.75
C ARG A 297 15.97 -7.30 18.94
N TRP A 298 16.67 -6.23 19.31
CA TRP A 298 16.33 -5.41 20.47
C TRP A 298 15.32 -4.30 20.15
N MET A 299 15.27 -3.81 18.92
CA MET A 299 14.36 -2.73 18.51
C MET A 299 12.88 -3.12 18.68
N PRO A 300 12.38 -4.30 18.26
CA PRO A 300 10.99 -4.71 18.55
C PRO A 300 10.70 -4.86 20.04
N VAL A 301 11.70 -5.28 20.83
CA VAL A 301 11.57 -5.47 22.29
C VAL A 301 11.48 -4.12 23.00
N LEU A 302 12.27 -3.13 22.58
CA LEU A 302 12.20 -1.77 23.11
C LEU A 302 10.88 -1.08 22.79
N ILE A 303 10.21 -1.44 21.69
CA ILE A 303 8.90 -0.88 21.32
C ILE A 303 7.76 -1.49 22.16
N LEU A 304 7.93 -2.70 22.71
CA LEU A 304 6.88 -3.43 23.42
C LEU A 304 6.33 -2.67 24.66
N PRO A 305 7.17 -2.09 25.55
CA PRO A 305 6.67 -1.22 26.64
C PRO A 305 5.86 -0.01 26.14
N LEU A 306 6.18 0.52 24.97
CA LEU A 306 5.47 1.65 24.39
C LEU A 306 4.11 1.24 23.80
N LEU A 307 4.01 0.03 23.23
CA LEU A 307 2.72 -0.55 22.84
C LEU A 307 1.81 -0.73 24.06
N LEU A 308 2.36 -1.03 25.24
CA LEU A 308 1.59 -1.13 26.48
C LEU A 308 1.01 0.23 26.88
N LEU A 309 1.82 1.28 26.78
CA LEU A 309 1.35 2.65 27.00
C LEU A 309 0.22 3.02 26.03
N MET A 310 0.34 2.62 24.76
CA MET A 310 -0.71 2.80 23.76
C MET A 310 -1.98 2.01 24.13
N THR A 311 -1.88 0.77 24.61
CA THR A 311 -3.02 -0.03 25.08
C THR A 311 -3.76 0.68 26.21
N VAL A 312 -3.04 1.15 27.22
CA VAL A 312 -3.64 1.86 28.38
C VAL A 312 -4.37 3.13 27.91
N GLY A 313 -3.77 3.90 26.99
CA GLY A 313 -4.40 5.08 26.42
C GLY A 313 -5.67 4.80 25.62
N ILE A 314 -5.71 3.66 24.92
CA ILE A 314 -6.88 3.23 24.13
C ILE A 314 -8.03 2.81 25.06
N VAL A 315 -7.76 1.93 26.03
CA VAL A 315 -8.78 1.40 26.96
C VAL A 315 -9.46 2.53 27.73
N ARG A 316 -8.67 3.49 28.23
CA ARG A 316 -9.22 4.66 28.89
C ARG A 316 -10.17 5.44 27.98
N ARG A 317 -9.79 5.66 26.73
CA ARG A 317 -10.63 6.40 25.78
C ARG A 317 -11.92 5.67 25.45
N PHE A 318 -11.89 4.35 25.36
CA PHE A 318 -13.11 3.55 25.24
C PHE A 318 -14.05 3.78 26.43
N ASN A 319 -13.51 3.88 27.64
CA ASN A 319 -14.29 4.15 28.84
C ASN A 319 -14.81 5.60 28.90
N ASP A 320 -13.98 6.59 28.52
CA ASP A 320 -14.30 8.01 28.68
C ASP A 320 -15.22 8.58 27.59
N TYR A 321 -15.18 8.03 26.35
CA TYR A 321 -16.03 8.55 25.26
C TYR A 321 -16.70 7.47 24.40
N GLY A 322 -16.73 6.22 24.86
CA GLY A 322 -17.39 5.12 24.15
C GLY A 322 -16.62 4.58 22.93
N ILE A 323 -17.30 3.67 22.22
CA ILE A 323 -16.78 2.92 21.06
C ILE A 323 -16.92 3.78 19.80
N THR A 324 -15.79 4.10 19.16
CA THR A 324 -15.76 4.83 17.88
C THR A 324 -14.90 4.10 16.84
N LEU A 325 -15.21 4.32 15.55
CA LEU A 325 -14.55 3.66 14.41
C LEU A 325 -13.01 3.74 14.48
N ASN A 326 -12.47 4.95 14.65
CA ASN A 326 -11.03 5.18 14.67
C ASN A 326 -10.34 4.45 15.84
N ARG A 327 -11.00 4.34 16.99
CA ARG A 327 -10.43 3.67 18.17
C ARG A 327 -10.41 2.17 18.02
N LEU A 328 -11.40 1.61 17.32
CA LEU A 328 -11.52 0.18 17.09
C LEU A 328 -10.46 -0.30 16.09
N TYR A 329 -10.25 0.44 14.98
CA TYR A 329 -9.12 0.22 14.09
C TYR A 329 -7.77 0.34 14.81
N LEU A 330 -7.61 1.37 15.63
CA LEU A 330 -6.36 1.63 16.35
C LEU A 330 -6.08 0.57 17.43
N ALA A 331 -7.12 0.00 18.06
CA ALA A 331 -7.00 -1.13 18.98
C ALA A 331 -6.56 -2.42 18.26
N THR A 332 -7.16 -2.72 17.12
CA THR A 332 -6.79 -3.91 16.35
C THR A 332 -5.40 -3.80 15.75
N LEU A 333 -5.03 -2.62 15.27
CA LEU A 333 -3.68 -2.31 14.82
C LEU A 333 -2.66 -2.46 15.96
N ASN A 334 -2.99 -2.00 17.18
CA ASN A 334 -2.15 -2.21 18.35
C ASN A 334 -1.98 -3.70 18.69
N GLY A 335 -3.08 -4.47 18.70
CA GLY A 335 -3.02 -5.92 18.88
C GLY A 335 -2.15 -6.62 17.83
N TRP A 336 -2.24 -6.18 16.57
CA TRP A 336 -1.36 -6.68 15.50
C TRP A 336 0.11 -6.33 15.74
N PHE A 337 0.42 -5.12 16.20
CA PHE A 337 1.80 -4.74 16.52
C PHE A 337 2.42 -5.64 17.60
N TYR A 338 1.66 -6.08 18.61
CA TYR A 338 2.14 -7.09 19.56
C TYR A 338 2.49 -8.41 18.89
N ILE A 339 1.63 -8.90 17.99
CA ILE A 339 1.87 -10.14 17.24
C ILE A 339 3.14 -10.01 16.40
N VAL A 340 3.36 -8.85 15.75
CA VAL A 340 4.56 -8.60 14.96
C VAL A 340 5.81 -8.54 15.85
N CYS A 341 5.80 -7.79 16.95
CA CYS A 341 6.94 -7.71 17.87
C CYS A 341 7.31 -9.08 18.46
N ILE A 342 6.32 -9.85 18.92
CA ILE A 342 6.52 -11.21 19.46
C ILE A 342 6.98 -12.15 18.35
N GLY A 343 6.36 -12.09 17.17
CA GLY A 343 6.71 -12.92 16.02
C GLY A 343 8.15 -12.68 15.56
N LEU A 344 8.59 -11.43 15.48
CA LEU A 344 9.97 -11.06 15.13
C LEU A 344 10.98 -11.54 16.16
N PHE A 345 10.65 -11.42 17.45
CA PHE A 345 11.49 -11.90 18.53
C PHE A 345 11.65 -13.44 18.51
N VAL A 346 10.53 -14.17 18.39
CA VAL A 346 10.50 -15.65 18.38
C VAL A 346 11.17 -16.22 17.14
N THR A 347 10.89 -15.65 15.97
CA THR A 347 11.48 -16.11 14.70
C THR A 347 12.92 -15.64 14.50
N LYS A 348 13.48 -14.85 15.43
CA LYS A 348 14.79 -14.19 15.31
C LYS A 348 14.95 -13.45 13.98
N ALA A 349 13.85 -12.87 13.47
CA ALA A 349 13.77 -12.24 12.14
C ALA A 349 14.23 -13.15 10.97
N ARG A 350 14.11 -14.48 11.11
CA ARG A 350 14.56 -15.45 10.09
C ARG A 350 13.57 -15.59 8.92
N ARG A 351 12.32 -15.14 9.09
CA ARG A 351 11.27 -15.11 8.05
C ARG A 351 10.43 -13.83 8.15
N ILE A 352 10.72 -12.84 7.31
CA ILE A 352 10.05 -11.52 7.36
C ILE A 352 8.77 -11.46 6.51
N ASN A 353 8.63 -12.37 5.53
CA ASN A 353 7.50 -12.39 4.59
C ASN A 353 6.12 -12.54 5.27
N TRP A 354 6.05 -13.11 6.48
CA TRP A 354 4.79 -13.29 7.19
C TRP A 354 4.18 -11.96 7.69
N ILE A 355 4.98 -10.92 7.92
CA ILE A 355 4.52 -9.63 8.46
C ILE A 355 3.51 -8.95 7.51
N PRO A 356 3.85 -8.63 6.24
CA PRO A 356 2.90 -8.02 5.32
C PRO A 356 1.72 -8.92 4.96
N ILE A 357 1.89 -10.25 4.97
CA ILE A 357 0.78 -11.19 4.78
C ILE A 357 -0.20 -11.11 5.96
N SER A 358 0.31 -11.13 7.19
CA SER A 358 -0.52 -10.99 8.40
C SER A 358 -1.22 -9.63 8.45
N PHE A 359 -0.55 -8.55 8.02
CA PHE A 359 -1.14 -7.22 7.90
C PHE A 359 -2.30 -7.22 6.90
N ALA A 360 -2.09 -7.74 5.69
CA ALA A 360 -3.11 -7.80 4.67
C ALA A 360 -4.33 -8.61 5.12
N VAL A 361 -4.12 -9.77 5.77
CA VAL A 361 -5.20 -10.62 6.28
C VAL A 361 -5.98 -9.92 7.39
N ILE A 362 -5.31 -9.33 8.38
CA ILE A 362 -5.97 -8.64 9.49
C ILE A 362 -6.70 -7.41 8.98
N PHE A 363 -6.10 -6.63 8.08
CA PHE A 363 -6.72 -5.44 7.54
C PHE A 363 -7.97 -5.77 6.70
N LEU A 364 -7.91 -6.84 5.90
CA LEU A 364 -9.06 -7.36 5.16
C LEU A 364 -10.14 -7.89 6.11
N LEU A 365 -9.78 -8.65 7.13
CA LEU A 365 -10.73 -9.15 8.14
C LEU A 365 -11.44 -8.02 8.89
N THR A 366 -10.72 -6.96 9.24
CA THR A 366 -11.30 -5.81 9.96
C THR A 366 -12.15 -4.89 9.09
N SER A 367 -11.96 -4.93 7.77
CA SER A 367 -12.55 -3.96 6.87
C SER A 367 -13.63 -4.52 5.93
N VAL A 368 -13.58 -5.83 5.61
CA VAL A 368 -14.46 -6.46 4.59
C VAL A 368 -15.36 -7.55 5.18
N LEU A 369 -14.95 -8.22 6.26
CA LEU A 369 -15.72 -9.32 6.89
C LEU A 369 -16.67 -8.81 8.00
N PRO A 370 -17.67 -9.62 8.45
CA PRO A 370 -18.87 -9.17 9.16
C PRO A 370 -18.65 -8.51 10.53
N VAL A 371 -17.41 -8.40 10.99
CA VAL A 371 -17.01 -7.53 12.10
C VAL A 371 -16.71 -6.14 11.55
N ASN A 372 -17.64 -5.58 10.76
CA ASN A 372 -17.50 -4.22 10.27
C ASN A 372 -17.58 -3.29 11.49
N TYR A 373 -16.44 -2.73 11.89
CA TYR A 373 -16.35 -1.82 13.03
C TYR A 373 -17.28 -0.62 12.93
N VAL A 374 -17.70 -0.31 11.70
CA VAL A 374 -18.76 0.64 11.38
C VAL A 374 -20.13 0.19 11.88
N SER A 375 -20.55 -1.05 11.61
CA SER A 375 -21.87 -1.53 12.02
C SER A 375 -21.96 -1.65 13.54
N ILE A 376 -20.86 -2.02 14.19
CA ILE A 376 -20.75 -2.05 15.65
C ILE A 376 -20.85 -0.64 16.23
N SER A 377 -20.10 0.33 15.69
CA SER A 377 -20.18 1.73 16.15
C SER A 377 -21.57 2.33 15.90
N ARG A 378 -22.21 2.03 14.77
CA ARG A 378 -23.56 2.48 14.42
C ARG A 378 -24.61 1.88 15.34
N ASN A 379 -24.56 0.58 15.60
CA ASN A 379 -25.50 -0.11 16.50
C ASN A 379 -25.34 0.36 17.96
N TYR A 380 -24.12 0.68 18.38
CA TYR A 380 -23.87 1.28 19.69
C TYR A 380 -24.48 2.68 19.79
N LEU A 381 -24.24 3.56 18.80
CA LEU A 381 -24.83 4.90 18.76
C LEU A 381 -26.37 4.86 18.70
N LEU A 382 -26.95 3.95 17.91
CA LEU A 382 -28.40 3.79 17.83
C LEU A 382 -29.00 3.34 19.17
N LYS A 383 -28.36 2.40 19.87
CA LYS A 383 -28.79 1.97 21.21
C LYS A 383 -28.67 3.08 22.25
N GLU A 384 -27.64 3.90 22.17
CA GLU A 384 -27.44 5.02 23.10
C GLU A 384 -28.47 6.13 22.88
N VAL A 385 -28.81 6.43 21.62
CA VAL A 385 -29.91 7.35 21.27
C VAL A 385 -31.26 6.80 21.75
N GLU A 386 -31.53 5.51 21.52
CA GLU A 386 -32.78 4.86 21.96
C GLU A 386 -32.92 4.83 23.49
N ALA A 387 -31.83 4.55 24.21
CA ALA A 387 -31.78 4.62 25.67
C ALA A 387 -32.01 6.04 26.22
N THR A 388 -31.45 7.06 25.54
CA THR A 388 -31.64 8.46 25.93
C THR A 388 -33.10 8.89 25.71
N MET A 389 -33.69 8.55 24.56
CA MET A 389 -35.08 8.87 24.24
C MET A 389 -36.08 8.16 25.18
N THR A 390 -35.81 6.92 25.56
CA THR A 390 -36.67 6.19 26.52
C THR A 390 -36.53 6.66 27.96
N SER A 391 -35.42 7.29 28.34
CA SER A 391 -35.26 7.90 29.68
C SER A 391 -35.89 9.29 29.82
N THR A 392 -36.31 9.90 28.70
CA THR A 392 -36.89 11.27 28.67
C THR A 392 -38.42 11.26 28.64
N TYR A 393 -39.04 10.07 28.61
CA TYR A 393 -40.47 9.83 28.83
C TYR A 393 -40.66 9.10 30.16
#